data_AF-A0AAP5QTM3-F1
#
_entry.id   AF-A0AAP5QTM3-F1
#
_cell.length_a   1.000
_cell.length_b   1.000
_cell.length_c   1.000
_cell.angle_alpha   90.00
_cell.angle_beta   90.00
_cell.angle_gamma   90.00
#
_symmetry.space_group_name_H-M   'P 1'
#
loop_
_entity.id
_entity.type
_entity.pdbx_description
1 polymer ?
#
loop_
_entity_poly.entity_id
_entity_poly.type
_entity_poly.pdbx_seq_one_letter_code
_entity_poly.pdbx_strand_id
1 'polypeptide(L)' 'MTQNPIINNLYKKIEAQQAKGMKKYGTEIKTDSHSLKEWLQHALEETLDKAVYLETAIQKIEEAEKGQSI' A
#
# COMPACT_ATOMS: atom_id res chain seq x y z
N MET A 1 -19.01 -8.20 9.34
CA MET A 1 -18.34 -6.87 9.41
C MET A 1 -18.12 -6.51 10.86
N THR A 2 -16.99 -5.88 11.19
CA THR A 2 -16.65 -5.53 12.59
C THR A 2 -17.29 -4.20 12.96
N GLN A 3 -17.45 -3.88 14.26
CA GLN A 3 -17.94 -2.56 14.69
C GLN A 3 -16.91 -1.45 14.50
N ASN A 4 -15.66 -1.79 14.18
CA ASN A 4 -14.58 -0.82 14.04
C ASN A 4 -14.66 -0.13 12.66
N PRO A 5 -14.97 1.17 12.58
CA PRO A 5 -15.13 1.87 11.30
C PRO A 5 -13.82 1.96 10.51
N ILE A 6 -12.66 1.96 11.18
CA ILE A 6 -11.34 1.95 10.52
C ILE A 6 -11.13 0.63 9.78
N ILE A 7 -11.42 -0.49 10.45
CA ILE A 7 -11.30 -1.83 9.86
C ILE A 7 -12.25 -1.98 8.67
N ASN A 8 -13.50 -1.52 8.79
CA ASN A 8 -14.45 -1.55 7.67
C ASN A 8 -13.99 -0.71 6.47
N ASN A 9 -13.38 0.46 6.71
CA ASN A 9 -12.81 1.27 5.64
C ASN A 9 -11.61 0.58 4.97
N LEU A 10 -10.81 -0.15 5.72
CA LEU A 10 -9.71 -0.93 5.16
C LEU A 10 -10.24 -2.05 4.25
N TYR A 11 -11.26 -2.79 4.68
CA TYR A 11 -11.91 -3.82 3.85
C TYR A 11 -12.40 -3.24 2.51
N LYS A 12 -13.10 -2.11 2.54
CA LYS A 12 -13.56 -1.44 1.31
C LYS A 12 -12.42 -1.05 0.37
N LYS A 13 -11.28 -0.61 0.91
CA LYS A 13 -10.09 -0.28 0.11
C LYS A 13 -9.48 -1.53 -0.53
N ILE A 14 -9.40 -2.63 0.21
CA ILE A 14 -8.92 -3.92 -0.30
C ILE A 14 -9.83 -4.43 -1.42
N GLU A 15 -11.15 -4.41 -1.23
CA GLU A 15 -12.13 -4.81 -2.24
C GLU A 15 -12.02 -3.94 -3.52
N ALA A 16 -11.90 -2.62 -3.35
CA ALA A 16 -11.72 -1.72 -4.49
C ALA A 16 -10.42 -2.00 -5.25
N GLN A 17 -9.33 -2.34 -4.56
CA GLN A 17 -8.06 -2.70 -5.18
C GLN A 17 -8.16 -4.02 -5.94
N GLN A 18 -8.83 -5.02 -5.38
CA GLN A 18 -9.13 -6.29 -6.05
C GLN A 18 -9.95 -6.05 -7.34
N ALA A 19 -11.00 -5.23 -7.28
CA ALA A 19 -11.81 -4.90 -8.45
C ALA A 19 -11.00 -4.20 -9.56
N LYS A 20 -10.05 -3.31 -9.19
CA LYS A 20 -9.12 -2.70 -10.15
C LYS A 20 -8.19 -3.72 -10.78
N GLY A 21 -7.63 -4.64 -9.98
CA GLY A 21 -6.82 -5.76 -10.44
C GLY A 21 -7.57 -6.62 -11.45
N MET A 22 -8.81 -7.01 -11.11
CA MET A 22 -9.69 -7.79 -12.00
C MET A 22 -9.97 -7.05 -13.31
N LYS A 23 -10.22 -5.74 -13.29
CA LYS A 23 -10.40 -4.94 -14.51
C LYS A 23 -9.12 -4.87 -15.37
N LYS A 24 -7.94 -4.82 -14.75
CA LYS A 24 -6.65 -4.67 -15.43
C LYS A 24 -6.13 -5.98 -16.01
N TYR A 25 -6.28 -7.08 -15.28
CA TYR A 25 -5.70 -8.38 -15.63
C TYR A 25 -6.74 -9.42 -16.08
N GLY A 26 -8.04 -9.13 -15.94
CA GLY A 26 -9.13 -10.03 -16.34
C GLY A 26 -9.26 -11.29 -15.48
N THR A 27 -8.41 -11.44 -14.46
CA THR A 27 -8.38 -12.59 -13.56
C THR A 27 -8.11 -12.14 -12.13
N GLU A 28 -8.61 -12.90 -11.17
CA GLU A 28 -8.20 -12.79 -9.78
C GLU A 28 -6.73 -13.19 -9.65
N ILE A 29 -6.02 -12.54 -8.73
CA ILE A 29 -4.67 -12.97 -8.35
C ILE A 29 -4.82 -14.24 -7.53
N LYS A 30 -4.52 -15.38 -8.15
CA LYS A 30 -4.53 -16.69 -7.51
C LYS A 30 -3.16 -16.97 -6.92
N THR A 31 -3.10 -17.80 -5.87
CA THR A 31 -1.82 -18.15 -5.23
C THR A 31 -0.85 -18.88 -6.15
N ASP A 32 -1.32 -19.44 -7.27
CA ASP A 32 -0.55 -20.11 -8.32
C ASP A 32 -0.17 -19.18 -9.48
N SER A 33 -0.54 -17.89 -9.45
CA SER A 33 -0.29 -16.96 -10.57
C SER A 33 1.17 -16.53 -10.72
N HIS A 34 1.98 -16.72 -9.68
CA HIS A 34 3.39 -16.38 -9.64
C HIS A 34 4.17 -17.43 -8.84
N SER A 35 5.43 -17.64 -9.19
CA SER A 35 6.37 -18.37 -8.35
C SER A 35 6.59 -17.66 -7.01
N LEU A 36 7.00 -18.40 -5.98
CA LEU A 36 7.32 -17.80 -4.67
C LEU A 36 8.35 -16.66 -4.77
N LYS A 37 9.32 -16.77 -5.68
CA LYS A 37 10.33 -15.74 -5.90
C LYS A 37 9.72 -14.45 -6.45
N GLU A 38 8.82 -14.55 -7.43
CA GLU A 38 8.13 -13.38 -8.00
C GLU A 38 7.24 -12.70 -6.96
N TRP A 39 6.53 -13.48 -6.13
CA TRP A 39 5.78 -12.94 -5.01
C TRP A 39 6.64 -12.15 -4.02
N LEU A 40 7.79 -12.69 -3.63
CA LEU A 40 8.72 -12.02 -2.73
C LEU A 40 9.35 -10.79 -3.38
N GLN A 41 9.67 -10.86 -4.67
CA GLN A 41 10.21 -9.74 -5.43
C GLN A 41 9.22 -8.57 -5.48
N HIS A 42 7.95 -8.83 -5.82
CA HIS A 42 6.90 -7.80 -5.79
C HIS A 42 6.67 -7.24 -4.39
N ALA A 43 6.65 -8.08 -3.36
CA ALA A 43 6.52 -7.61 -1.98
C ALA A 43 7.69 -6.71 -1.56
N LEU A 44 8.91 -7.01 -2.01
CA LEU A 44 10.09 -6.18 -1.77
C LEU A 44 9.97 -4.82 -2.50
N GLU A 45 9.58 -4.83 -3.77
CA GLU A 45 9.35 -3.61 -4.56
C GLU A 45 8.33 -2.68 -3.89
N GLU A 46 7.16 -3.21 -3.52
CA GLU A 46 6.11 -2.44 -2.84
C GLU A 46 6.56 -1.94 -1.45
N THR A 47 7.45 -2.68 -0.78
CA THR A 47 8.03 -2.25 0.50
C THR A 47 8.99 -1.08 0.31
N LEU A 48 9.79 -1.07 -0.76
CA LEU A 48 10.69 0.04 -1.09
C LEU A 48 9.88 1.29 -1.46
N ASP A 49 8.82 1.15 -2.25
CA ASP A 49 7.92 2.27 -2.58
C ASP A 49 7.30 2.87 -1.31
N LYS A 50 6.86 2.01 -0.37
CA LYS A 50 6.39 2.45 0.95
C LYS A 50 7.48 3.18 1.74
N ALA A 51 8.72 2.69 1.73
CA ALA A 51 9.83 3.34 2.43
C ALA A 51 10.10 4.76 1.88
N VAL A 52 10.03 4.95 0.56
CA VAL A 52 10.15 6.27 -0.08
C VAL A 52 9.07 7.24 0.41
N TYR A 53 7.81 6.79 0.50
CA TYR A 53 6.73 7.63 1.02
C TYR A 53 6.91 8.01 2.49
N LEU A 54 7.39 7.07 3.31
CA LEU A 54 7.66 7.34 4.73
C LEU A 54 8.79 8.35 4.89
N GLU A 55 9.92 8.14 4.21
CA GLU A 55 11.07 9.06 4.24
C GLU A 55 10.66 10.47 3.79
N THR A 56 9.91 10.56 2.69
CA THR A 56 9.39 11.84 2.18
C THR A 56 8.51 12.55 3.20
N ALA A 57 7.64 11.81 3.90
CA ALA A 57 6.76 12.39 4.90
C ALA A 57 7.52 12.87 6.14
N ILE A 58 8.52 12.10 6.59
CA ILE A 58 9.41 12.47 7.71
C ILE A 58 10.15 13.77 7.36
N GLN A 59 10.80 13.84 6.20
CA GLN A 59 11.53 15.04 5.78
C GLN A 59 10.64 16.28 5.72
N LYS A 60 9.41 16.16 5.20
CA LYS A 60 8.44 17.26 5.18
C LYS A 60 8.05 17.74 6.57
N ILE A 61 7.91 16.83 7.53
CA ILE A 61 7.63 17.18 8.93
C ILE A 61 8.81 17.92 9.53
N GLU A 62 10.04 17.40 9.36
CA GLU A 62 11.25 18.04 9.87
C GLU A 62 11.48 19.44 9.28
N GLU A 63 11.21 19.64 7.98
CA GLU A 63 11.26 20.94 7.33
C GLU A 63 10.23 21.92 7.93
N ALA A 64 9.00 21.46 8.17
CA ALA A 64 7.96 22.27 8.78
C ALA A 64 8.31 22.67 10.23
N GLU A 65 8.88 21.75 11.02
CA GLU A 65 9.33 22.02 12.39
C GLU A 65 10.49 23.04 12.43
N LYS A 66 11.45 22.93 11.50
CA LYS A 66 12.55 23.90 11.36
C LYS A 66 12.04 25.28 10.93
N GLY A 67 11.07 25.34 10.01
CA GLY A 67 10.48 26.59 9.53
C GLY A 67 9.60 27.33 10.55
N GLN A 68 9.18 26.67 11.62
CA GLN A 68 8.42 27.28 12.73
C GLN A 68 9.31 27.88 13.84
N SER A 69 10.63 27.68 13.78
CA SER A 69 11.58 28.17 14.79
C SER A 69 12.17 29.56 14.48
N ILE A 70 11.45 30.44 13.77
CA ILE A 70 11.86 31.83 13.47
C ILE A 70 10.81 32.81 14.00
#